data_AF-A0A1I5WJ45-F1
#
_entry.id   AF-A0A1I5WJ45-F1
#
_cell.length_a   1.000
_cell.length_b   1.000
_cell.length_c   1.000
_cell.angle_alpha   90.00
_cell.angle_beta   90.00
_cell.angle_gamma   90.00
#
_symmetry.space_group_name_H-M   'P 1'
#
loop_
_entity.id
_entity.type
_entity.pdbx_description
1 polymer ?
#
loop_
_entity_poly.entity_id
_entity_poly.type
_entity_poly.pdbx_seq_one_letter_code
_entity_poly.pdbx_strand_id
1 'polypeptide(L)'
;MKTDYADSPFAKHADLLLQHDHSTAQRLALCVLSLYNGEEWPCRLDWIATFDTPHLQILLEMLVSYYRYGENDPHFMNLGRQLRDRFEHTRRKRRRRKV
;
A
#
# COMPACT_ATOMS: atom_id res chain seq x y z
N MET A 1 8.59 -12.35 23.67
CA MET A 1 7.42 -11.57 23.24
C MET A 1 6.88 -12.22 21.99
N LYS A 2 5.66 -12.79 22.03
CA LYS A 2 4.95 -13.14 20.79
C LYS A 2 4.51 -11.82 20.19
N THR A 3 5.08 -11.45 19.06
CA THR A 3 4.62 -10.28 18.32
C THR A 3 3.32 -10.65 17.62
N ASP A 4 2.21 -10.05 18.05
CA ASP A 4 0.86 -10.27 17.53
C ASP A 4 0.70 -9.65 16.12
N TYR A 5 1.42 -10.17 15.13
CA TYR A 5 1.24 -9.81 13.72
C TYR A 5 0.14 -10.63 13.03
N ALA A 6 -0.44 -11.61 13.74
CA ALA A 6 -1.50 -12.47 13.23
C ALA A 6 -2.71 -11.68 12.71
N ASP A 7 -2.95 -10.50 13.26
CA ASP A 7 -4.03 -9.58 12.86
C ASP A 7 -3.52 -8.34 12.11
N SER A 8 -2.36 -8.42 11.44
CA SER A 8 -1.83 -7.29 10.66
C SER A 8 -2.82 -6.88 9.57
N PRO A 9 -3.26 -5.60 9.51
CA PRO A 9 -4.14 -5.12 8.45
C PRO A 9 -3.46 -5.18 7.08
N PHE A 10 -2.13 -5.17 7.02
CA PHE A 10 -1.39 -5.37 5.78
C PHE A 10 -1.53 -6.80 5.26
N ALA A 11 -1.56 -7.81 6.13
CA ALA A 11 -1.88 -9.18 5.74
C ALA A 11 -3.35 -9.31 5.32
N LYS A 12 -4.27 -8.80 6.14
CA LYS A 12 -5.72 -8.86 5.93
C LYS A 12 -6.16 -8.29 4.58
N HIS A 13 -5.55 -7.18 4.16
CA HIS A 13 -5.95 -6.45 2.94
C HIS A 13 -4.96 -6.63 1.78
N ALA A 14 -3.99 -7.55 1.89
CA ALA A 14 -2.94 -7.75 0.89
C ALA A 14 -3.50 -8.06 -0.51
N ASP A 15 -4.50 -8.94 -0.60
CA ASP A 15 -5.06 -9.35 -1.89
C ASP A 15 -5.73 -8.20 -2.63
N LEU A 16 -6.51 -7.38 -1.91
CA LEU A 16 -7.14 -6.16 -2.47
C LEU A 16 -6.06 -5.21 -3.02
N LEU A 17 -5.02 -4.98 -2.23
CA LEU A 17 -3.93 -4.06 -2.56
C LEU A 17 -3.04 -4.60 -3.66
N LEU A 18 -2.89 -5.91 -3.81
CA LEU A 18 -2.10 -6.52 -4.87
C LEU A 18 -2.91 -6.60 -6.15
N GLN A 19 -4.21 -6.88 -6.14
CA GLN A 19 -5.00 -7.03 -7.35
C GLN A 19 -5.30 -5.70 -8.05
N HIS A 20 -5.59 -4.62 -7.32
CA HIS A 20 -5.79 -3.22 -7.76
C HIS A 20 -6.09 -2.92 -9.25
N ASP A 21 -7.03 -3.63 -9.86
CA ASP A 21 -7.46 -3.38 -11.24
C ASP A 21 -8.39 -2.14 -11.36
N HIS A 22 -8.73 -1.54 -10.22
CA HIS A 22 -9.56 -0.33 -10.10
C HIS A 22 -8.80 0.84 -9.44
N SER A 23 -9.18 2.06 -9.80
CA SER A 23 -8.44 3.30 -9.48
C SER A 23 -8.31 3.59 -7.97
N THR A 24 -9.31 3.28 -7.16
CA THR A 24 -9.29 3.52 -5.70
C THR A 24 -8.36 2.56 -4.97
N ALA A 25 -8.40 1.26 -5.28
CA ALA A 25 -7.48 0.27 -4.74
C ALA A 25 -6.03 0.59 -5.11
N GLN A 26 -5.79 1.10 -6.33
CA GLN A 26 -4.46 1.56 -6.74
C GLN A 26 -3.96 2.74 -5.91
N ARG A 27 -4.82 3.72 -5.60
CA ARG A 27 -4.47 4.86 -4.72
C ARG A 27 -4.14 4.40 -3.30
N LEU A 28 -4.93 3.47 -2.78
CA LEU A 28 -4.69 2.86 -1.47
C LEU A 28 -3.33 2.13 -1.44
N ALA A 29 -3.03 1.34 -2.48
CA ALA A 29 -1.74 0.68 -2.63
C ALA A 29 -0.57 1.66 -2.74
N LEU A 30 -0.74 2.80 -3.43
CA LEU A 30 0.27 3.86 -3.47
C LEU A 30 0.49 4.51 -2.11
N CYS A 31 -0.55 4.64 -1.28
CA CYS A 31 -0.38 5.16 0.07
C CYS A 31 0.36 4.18 0.99
N VAL A 32 0.12 2.88 0.85
CA VAL A 32 0.95 1.86 1.53
C VAL A 32 2.39 1.87 1.01
N LEU A 33 2.59 1.97 -0.30
CA LEU A 33 3.92 2.03 -0.89
C LEU A 33 4.68 3.30 -0.47
N SER A 34 3.97 4.41 -0.26
CA SER A 34 4.54 5.65 0.27
C SER A 34 5.02 5.53 1.72
N LEU A 35 4.41 4.65 2.53
CA LEU A 35 4.94 4.35 3.86
C LEU A 35 6.26 3.56 3.76
N TYR A 36 6.36 2.67 2.76
CA TYR A 36 7.53 1.80 2.55
C TYR A 36 8.71 2.53 1.87
N ASN A 37 8.42 3.42 0.92
CA ASN A 37 9.41 4.19 0.17
C ASN A 37 8.80 5.49 -0.38
N GLY A 38 8.54 6.43 0.54
CA GLY A 38 7.83 7.68 0.24
C GLY A 38 8.59 8.66 -0.66
N GLU A 39 9.92 8.58 -0.71
CA GLU A 39 10.74 9.42 -1.58
C GLU A 39 10.48 9.10 -3.06
N GLU A 40 10.39 7.82 -3.41
CA GLU A 40 10.16 7.39 -4.79
C GLU A 40 8.67 7.31 -5.16
N TRP A 41 7.81 6.99 -4.19
CA TRP A 41 6.40 6.69 -4.42
C TRP A 41 5.49 7.54 -3.52
N PRO A 42 5.35 8.85 -3.78
CA PRO A 42 4.57 9.72 -2.91
C PRO A 42 3.06 9.43 -2.96
N CYS A 43 2.43 9.33 -1.79
CA CYS A 43 0.98 9.38 -1.64
C CYS A 43 0.48 10.82 -1.73
N ARG A 44 -0.53 11.08 -2.55
CA ARG A 44 -1.20 12.38 -2.60
C ARG A 44 -2.38 12.40 -1.64
N LEU A 45 -2.35 13.31 -0.65
CA LEU A 45 -3.41 13.39 0.37
C LEU A 45 -4.77 13.81 -0.21
N ASP A 46 -4.81 14.52 -1.34
CA ASP A 46 -6.06 14.87 -2.01
C ASP A 46 -6.85 13.64 -2.48
N TRP A 47 -6.22 12.48 -2.63
CA TRP A 47 -6.91 11.23 -2.96
C TRP A 47 -7.87 10.76 -1.87
N ILE A 48 -7.66 11.17 -0.62
CA ILE A 48 -8.52 10.76 0.50
C ILE A 48 -9.97 11.19 0.26
N ALA A 49 -10.19 12.35 -0.37
CA ALA A 49 -11.54 12.83 -0.71
C ALA A 49 -12.28 11.94 -1.72
N THR A 50 -11.59 11.02 -2.38
CA THR A 50 -12.16 10.10 -3.37
C THR A 50 -12.45 8.71 -2.82
N PHE A 51 -12.09 8.45 -1.57
CA PHE A 51 -12.31 7.15 -0.96
C PHE A 51 -13.75 7.06 -0.46
N ASP A 52 -14.40 5.94 -0.75
CA ASP A 52 -15.61 5.57 -0.04
C ASP A 52 -15.27 5.14 1.40
N THR A 53 -16.31 4.95 2.21
CA THR A 53 -16.15 4.56 3.62
C THR A 53 -15.31 3.28 3.79
N PRO A 54 -15.53 2.19 3.03
CA PRO A 54 -14.67 1.01 3.10
C PRO A 54 -13.18 1.29 2.87
N HIS A 55 -12.81 1.99 1.79
CA HIS A 55 -11.41 2.24 1.47
C HIS A 55 -10.73 3.16 2.49
N LEU A 56 -11.48 4.16 3.00
CA LEU A 56 -10.98 5.03 4.05
C LEU A 56 -10.71 4.25 5.33
N GLN A 57 -11.61 3.35 5.73
CA GLN A 57 -11.43 2.52 6.92
C GLN A 57 -10.21 1.61 6.79
N ILE A 58 -10.01 0.99 5.62
CA ILE A 58 -8.81 0.18 5.35
C ILE A 58 -7.52 1.01 5.48
N LEU A 59 -7.50 2.23 4.91
CA LEU A 59 -6.36 3.13 5.03
C LEU A 59 -6.05 3.42 6.51
N LEU A 60 -7.07 3.76 7.29
CA LEU A 60 -6.91 4.09 8.70
C LEU A 60 -6.42 2.90 9.53
N GLU A 61 -6.94 1.69 9.30
CA GLU A 61 -6.45 0.46 9.93
C GLU A 61 -4.94 0.28 9.70
N MET A 62 -4.49 0.43 8.45
CA MET A 62 -3.07 0.30 8.09
C MET A 62 -2.20 1.41 8.67
N LEU A 63 -2.65 2.67 8.65
CA LEU A 63 -1.92 3.80 9.24
C LEU A 63 -1.76 3.64 10.75
N VAL A 64 -2.81 3.20 11.45
CA VAL A 64 -2.75 2.94 12.90
C VAL A 64 -1.79 1.79 13.20
N SER A 65 -1.80 0.72 12.40
CA SER A 65 -0.84 -0.38 12.55
C SER A 65 0.60 0.09 12.30
N TYR A 66 0.84 0.85 11.23
CA TYR A 66 2.16 1.40 10.93
C TYR A 66 2.65 2.35 12.02
N TYR A 67 1.79 3.20 12.57
CA TYR A 67 2.15 4.04 13.72
C TYR A 67 2.62 3.22 14.93
N ARG A 68 2.02 2.05 15.17
CA ARG A 68 2.35 1.16 16.31
C ARG A 68 3.60 0.33 16.09
N TYR A 69 3.76 -0.26 14.90
CA TYR A 69 4.78 -1.28 14.64
C TYR A 69 5.86 -0.81 13.66
N GLY A 70 5.55 0.17 12.81
CA GLY A 70 6.42 0.67 11.76
C GLY A 70 6.91 -0.45 10.84
N GLU A 71 8.19 -0.40 10.50
CA GLU A 71 8.88 -1.41 9.70
C GLU A 71 9.08 -2.75 10.43
N ASN A 72 8.75 -2.84 11.74
CA ASN A 72 8.81 -4.11 12.46
C ASN A 72 7.65 -5.06 12.07
N ASP A 73 6.60 -4.58 11.39
CA ASP A 73 5.55 -5.47 10.86
C ASP A 73 6.07 -6.21 9.60
N PRO A 74 6.32 -7.53 9.67
CA PRO A 74 6.84 -8.29 8.54
C PRO A 74 5.85 -8.38 7.37
N HIS A 75 4.54 -8.31 7.63
CA HIS A 75 3.53 -8.32 6.58
C HIS A 75 3.52 -7.00 5.81
N PHE A 76 3.68 -5.87 6.51
CA PHE A 76 3.91 -4.58 5.88
C PHE A 76 5.15 -4.60 4.98
N MET A 77 6.29 -5.02 5.52
CA MET A 77 7.56 -5.03 4.77
C MET A 77 7.50 -5.93 3.55
N ASN A 78 6.82 -7.08 3.66
CA ASN A 78 6.61 -7.98 2.53
C ASN A 78 5.65 -7.39 1.49
N LEU A 79 4.54 -6.80 1.91
CA LEU A 79 3.57 -6.17 1.02
C LEU A 79 4.18 -4.97 0.27
N GLY A 80 4.92 -4.10 0.97
CA GLY A 80 5.60 -2.95 0.38
C GLY A 80 6.56 -3.35 -0.74
N ARG A 81 7.34 -4.43 -0.53
CA ARG A 81 8.23 -5.00 -1.56
C ARG A 81 7.46 -5.48 -2.79
N GLN A 82 6.38 -6.24 -2.58
CA GLN A 82 5.55 -6.75 -3.69
C GLN A 82 4.89 -5.63 -4.49
N LEU A 83 4.38 -4.60 -3.80
CA LEU A 83 3.82 -3.41 -4.44
C LEU A 83 4.88 -2.68 -5.26
N ARG A 84 6.06 -2.41 -4.68
CA ARG A 84 7.17 -1.77 -5.40
C ARG A 84 7.48 -2.50 -6.70
N ASP A 85 7.66 -3.81 -6.64
CA ASP A 85 8.05 -4.61 -7.80
C ASP A 85 6.96 -4.58 -8.90
N ARG A 86 5.68 -4.61 -8.51
CA ARG A 86 4.54 -4.50 -9.43
C ARG A 86 4.41 -3.10 -10.06
N PHE A 87 4.54 -2.04 -9.27
CA PHE A 87 4.48 -0.66 -9.76
C PHE A 87 5.68 -0.32 -10.65
N GLU A 88 6.87 -0.80 -10.31
CA GLU A 88 8.07 -0.62 -11.11
C GLU A 88 7.96 -1.33 -12.47
N HIS A 89 7.43 -2.55 -12.51
CA HIS A 89 7.13 -3.25 -13.75
C HIS A 89 6.16 -2.47 -14.64
N THR A 90 5.10 -1.92 -14.04
CA THR A 90 4.12 -1.09 -14.75
C THR A 90 4.75 0.22 -15.26
N ARG A 91 5.59 0.88 -14.46
CA ARG A 91 6.33 2.10 -14.82
C ARG A 91 7.26 1.85 -16.01
N ARG A 92 8.01 0.74 -16.00
CA ARG A 92 8.89 0.31 -17.10
C ARG A 92 8.13 0.02 -18.39
N LYS A 93 7.01 -0.72 -18.32
CA LYS A 93 6.14 -1.00 -19.48
C LYS A 93 5.62 0.29 -20.12
N ARG A 94 5.18 1.27 -19.32
CA ARG A 94 4.70 2.56 -19.81
C ARG A 94 5.80 3.37 -20.49
N ARG A 95 7.03 3.37 -19.96
CA ARG A 95 8.18 4.03 -20.59
C ARG A 95 8.51 3.44 -21.96
N ARG A 96 8.52 2.10 -22.08
CA ARG A 96 8.79 1.40 -23.35
C ARG A 96 7.75 1.65 -24.45
N ARG A 97 6.50 1.94 -24.10
CA ARG A 97 5.44 2.26 -25.07
C ARG A 97 5.49 3.70 -25.61
N LYS A 98 6.29 4.57 -24.97
CA LYS A 98 6.45 5.98 -25.36
C LYS A 98 7.72 6.21 -26.21
N VAL A 99 8.51 5.18 -26.42
CA VAL A 99 9.68 5.13 -27.32
C VAL A 99 9.25 4.43 -28.59
#